data_AF-A0A2W6DAG7-F1
#
_entry.id   AF-A0A2W6DAG7-F1
#
_cell.length_a   1.000
_cell.length_b   1.000
_cell.length_c   1.000
_cell.angle_alpha   90.00
_cell.angle_beta   90.00
_cell.angle_gamma   90.00
#
_symmetry.space_group_name_H-M   'P 1'
#
loop_
_entity.id
_entity.type
_entity.pdbx_description
1 polymer ?
#
loop_
_entity_poly.entity_id
_entity_poly.type
_entity_poly.pdbx_seq_one_letter_code
_entity_poly.pdbx_strand_id
1 'polypeptide(L)' 'MSVQHPGETYRHAIDTRRPSEYGGEACTVLVRRVDATVELLFHADPRTGAVMTPVQAIEVAQALTEAAKI' A
#
# COMPACT_ATOMS: atom_id res chain seq x y z
N MET A 1 1.28 -3.91 15.04
CA MET A 1 0.27 -2.84 15.20
C MET A 1 0.76 -1.62 14.44
N SER A 2 0.08 -1.20 13.38
CA SER A 2 0.46 0.01 12.65
C SER A 2 -0.02 1.23 13.44
N VAL A 3 0.91 2.12 13.79
CA VAL A 3 0.59 3.37 14.48
C VAL A 3 -0.21 4.26 13.53
N GLN A 4 -1.39 4.69 13.96
CA GLN A 4 -2.21 5.63 13.21
C GLN A 4 -1.69 7.05 13.49
N HIS A 5 -1.35 7.80 12.44
CA HIS A 5 -0.79 9.13 12.62
C HIS A 5 -1.88 10.13 13.06
N PRO A 6 -1.58 11.06 14.00
CA PRO A 6 -2.43 12.22 14.21
C PRO A 6 -2.61 12.97 12.88
N GLY A 7 -3.85 13.27 12.49
CA GLY A 7 -4.16 13.91 11.19
C GLY A 7 -4.43 12.93 10.04
N GLU A 8 -4.35 11.61 10.27
CA GLU A 8 -4.69 10.61 9.26
C GLU A 8 -6.21 10.54 9.03
N THR A 9 -6.67 10.95 7.85
CA THR A 9 -8.10 10.98 7.48
C THR A 9 -8.49 9.90 6.48
N TYR A 10 -7.52 9.28 5.83
CA TYR A 10 -7.73 8.15 4.93
C TYR A 10 -6.60 7.12 5.10
N ARG A 11 -6.93 5.84 5.01
CA ARG A 11 -5.99 4.73 5.11
C ARG A 11 -6.49 3.52 4.32
N HIS A 12 -5.66 2.98 3.45
CA HIS A 12 -5.93 1.76 2.70
C HIS A 12 -4.66 0.95 2.51
N ALA A 13 -4.66 -0.31 2.95
CA ALA A 13 -3.51 -1.20 2.88
C ALA A 13 -3.76 -2.33 1.87
N ILE A 14 -2.77 -2.60 1.03
CA ILE A 14 -2.81 -3.60 -0.04
C ILE A 14 -1.64 -4.55 0.16
N ASP A 15 -1.95 -5.79 0.50
CA ASP A 15 -0.94 -6.83 0.67
C ASP A 15 -0.64 -7.51 -0.67
N THR A 16 0.59 -7.34 -1.14
CA THR A 16 1.12 -7.98 -2.34
C THR A 16 2.04 -9.13 -1.93
N ARG A 17 1.92 -10.26 -2.61
CA ARG A 17 2.75 -11.45 -2.36
C ARG A 17 3.17 -12.05 -3.68
N ARG A 18 4.41 -12.49 -3.77
CA ARG A 18 4.81 -13.43 -4.83
C ARG A 18 4.42 -14.85 -4.39
N PRO A 19 3.96 -15.73 -5.29
CA PRO A 19 3.84 -17.13 -4.95
C PRO A 19 5.17 -17.68 -4.41
N SER A 20 5.09 -18.48 -3.34
CA SER A 20 6.25 -18.98 -2.59
C SER A 20 7.21 -19.80 -3.45
N GLU A 21 6.70 -20.45 -4.49
CA GLU A 21 7.44 -21.18 -5.53
C GLU A 21 8.46 -20.33 -6.30
N TYR A 22 8.34 -19.00 -6.27
CA TYR A 22 9.30 -18.08 -6.88
C TYR A 22 10.16 -17.32 -5.86
N GLY A 23 10.15 -17.74 -4.58
CA GLY A 23 11.05 -17.24 -3.53
C GLY A 23 10.84 -15.78 -3.13
N GLY A 24 9.69 -15.16 -3.45
CA GLY A 24 9.42 -13.77 -3.06
C GLY A 24 8.62 -13.68 -1.75
N GLU A 25 8.98 -12.72 -0.91
CA GLU A 25 8.23 -12.40 0.31
C GLU A 25 7.09 -11.40 0.08
N ALA A 26 6.32 -11.10 1.13
CA ALA A 26 5.23 -10.13 1.08
C ALA A 26 5.73 -8.69 1.05
N CYS A 27 4.97 -7.80 0.40
CA CYS A 27 5.08 -6.36 0.52
C CYS A 27 3.70 -5.80 0.85
N THR A 28 3.61 -4.89 1.80
CA THR A 28 2.38 -4.12 2.03
C THR A 28 2.55 -2.74 1.42
N VAL A 29 1.64 -2.37 0.53
CA VAL A 29 1.49 -1.00 0.02
C VAL A 29 0.44 -0.29 0.85
N LEU A 30 0.77 0.85 1.43
CA LEU A 30 -0.14 1.66 2.23
C LEU A 30 -0.38 2.99 1.54
N VAL A 31 -1.63 3.23 1.14
CA VAL A 31 -2.11 4.55 0.75
C VAL A 31 -2.71 5.21 1.97
N ARG A 32 -2.26 6.41 2.31
CA ARG A 32 -2.88 7.19 3.39
C ARG A 32 -2.95 8.66 3.04
N ARG A 33 -3.90 9.35 3.68
CA ARG A 33 -3.96 10.80 3.69
C ARG A 33 -3.66 11.28 5.10
N VAL A 34 -2.65 12.13 5.23
CA VAL A 34 -2.28 12.79 6.48
C VAL A 34 -2.30 14.28 6.22
N ASP A 35 -3.18 15.01 6.92
CA ASP A 35 -3.42 16.43 6.70
C ASP A 35 -3.72 16.76 5.22
N ALA A 36 -2.86 17.57 4.59
CA ALA A 36 -2.97 17.97 3.18
C ALA A 36 -2.24 17.03 2.20
N THR A 37 -1.59 15.97 2.69
CA THR A 37 -0.70 15.12 1.90
C THR A 37 -1.29 13.73 1.70
N VAL A 38 -1.21 13.23 0.46
CA VAL A 38 -1.46 11.82 0.13
C VAL A 38 -0.11 11.12 0.03
N GLU A 39 0.05 10.02 0.76
CA GLU A 39 1.27 9.24 0.82
C GLU A 39 1.03 7.82 0.28
N LEU A 40 2.03 7.32 -0.46
CA LEU A 40 2.12 5.93 -0.89
C LEU A 40 3.38 5.33 -0.26
N LEU A 41 3.20 4.44 0.71
CA LEU A 41 4.28 3.82 1.47
C LEU A 41 4.41 2.35 1.11
N PHE A 42 5.65 1.87 1.04
CA PHE A 42 5.97 0.47 0.77
C PHE A 42 6.66 -0.13 1.99
N HIS A 43 6.05 -1.16 2.56
CA HIS A 43 6.66 -1.98 3.60
C HIS A 43 7.22 -3.25 2.94
N ALA A 44 8.53 -3.25 2.68
CA ALA A 44 9.24 -4.36 2.04
C ALA A 44 10.57 -4.66 2.77
N ASP A 45 10.95 -5.93 2.86
CA ASP A 45 12.31 -6.40 3.19
C ASP A 45 13.18 -6.30 1.92
N PRO A 46 14.50 -6.09 2.02
CA PRO A 46 15.40 -6.19 0.86
C PRO A 46 15.26 -7.45 -0.01
N ARG A 47 14.73 -8.55 0.54
CA ARG A 47 14.43 -9.82 -0.17
C ARG A 47 13.06 -9.86 -0.82
N THR A 48 12.29 -8.78 -0.75
CA THR A 48 10.94 -8.76 -1.28
C THR A 48 10.95 -8.80 -2.80
N GLY A 49 10.42 -9.89 -3.34
CA GLY A 49 10.15 -10.08 -4.77
C GLY A 49 8.65 -9.96 -5.11
N ALA A 50 7.86 -9.34 -4.23
CA ALA A 50 6.42 -9.22 -4.42
C ALA A 50 6.09 -8.59 -5.78
N VAL A 51 5.17 -9.20 -6.51
CA VAL A 51 4.67 -8.68 -7.78
C VAL A 51 3.24 -8.25 -7.56
N MET A 52 2.96 -6.99 -7.86
CA MET A 52 1.60 -6.47 -7.84
C MET A 52 0.83 -7.06 -9.03
N THR A 53 -0.34 -7.64 -8.75
CA THR A 53 -1.25 -8.09 -9.80
C THR A 53 -1.93 -6.89 -10.48
N PRO A 54 -2.45 -7.02 -11.71
CA PRO A 54 -3.22 -5.94 -12.35
C PRO A 54 -4.41 -5.45 -11.51
N VAL A 55 -5.09 -6.35 -10.79
CA VAL A 55 -6.20 -6.00 -9.89
C VAL A 55 -5.71 -5.11 -8.74
N GLN A 56 -4.58 -5.46 -8.13
CA GLN A 56 -3.98 -4.66 -7.06
C GLN A 56 -3.48 -3.31 -7.57
N ALA A 57 -3.01 -3.22 -8.81
CA ALA A 57 -2.65 -1.92 -9.41
C ALA A 57 -3.87 -1.01 -9.58
N ILE A 58 -5.02 -1.57 -9.99
CA ILE A 58 -6.30 -0.83 -10.04
C ILE A 58 -6.71 -0.40 -8.64
N GLU A 59 -6.58 -1.28 -7.65
CA GLU A 59 -6.90 -0.98 -6.24
C GLU A 59 -6.04 0.17 -5.69
N VAL A 60 -4.73 0.19 -5.98
CA VAL A 60 -3.85 1.33 -5.63
C VAL A 60 -4.36 2.63 -6.26
N ALA A 61 -4.71 2.60 -7.55
CA ALA A 61 -5.18 3.79 -8.26
C ALA A 61 -6.51 4.32 -7.69
N GLN A 62 -7.43 3.42 -7.34
CA GLN A 62 -8.69 3.77 -6.67
C GLN A 62 -8.42 4.36 -5.28
N ALA A 63 -7.54 3.73 -4.49
CA ALA A 63 -7.20 4.21 -3.17
C ALA A 63 -6.55 5.61 -3.20
N LEU A 64 -5.65 5.86 -4.16
CA LEU A 64 -5.07 7.20 -4.37
C LEU A 64 -6.13 8.22 -4.78
N THR A 65 -7.07 7.81 -5.62
CA THR A 65 -8.18 8.68 -6.06
C THR A 65 -9.08 9.05 -4.89
N GLU A 66 -9.46 8.09 -4.04
CA GLU A 66 -10.25 8.35 -2.84
C GLU A 66 -9.48 9.19 -1.82
N ALA A 67 -8.20 8.89 -1.59
CA ALA A 67 -7.35 9.69 -0.71
C ALA A 67 -7.23 11.15 -1.18
N ALA A 68 -7.28 11.41 -2.48
CA ALA A 68 -7.18 12.75 -3.04
C ALA A 68 -8.48 13.56 -2.95
N LYS A 69 -9.65 12.91 -2.82
CA LYS A 69 -10.94 13.57 -2.70
C LYS A 69 -11.05 14.25 -1.33
N ILE A 70 -11.13 15.58 -1.35
CA ILE A 70 -11.60 16.44 -0.26
C ILE A 70 -12.83 17.17 -0.78
#